data_AF-A0A9D6DK05-F1
#
_entry.id   AF-A0A9D6DK05-F1
#
_cell.length_a   1.000
_cell.length_b   1.000
_cell.length_c   1.000
_cell.angle_alpha   90.00
_cell.angle_beta   90.00
_cell.angle_gamma   90.00
#
_symmetry.space_group_name_H-M   'P 1'
#
loop_
_entity.id
_entity.type
_entity.pdbx_description
1 polymer ?
#
loop_
_entity_poly.entity_id
_entity_poly.type
_entity_poly.pdbx_seq_one_letter_code
_entity_poly.pdbx_strand_id
1 'polypeptide(L)'
;MSIRVQFMGPLANAIGARETVLGDDAGMTLRALLDRLESRYGAEFGQRVFRTATPPRPLQMHTRIFVNGHAVDDSMLDTPLPAAGAAPGASEVLIYFMPGASGG
;
A
#
# COMPACT_ATOMS: atom_id res chain seq x y z
N MET A 1 0.74 17.01 6.23
CA MET A 1 -0.48 16.32 5.77
C MET A 1 -0.46 14.92 6.36
N SER A 2 -1.53 14.12 6.26
CA SER A 2 -1.49 12.71 6.69
C SER A 2 -1.80 11.79 5.52
N ILE A 3 -1.32 10.55 5.58
CA ILE A 3 -1.66 9.50 4.63
C ILE A 3 -2.52 8.50 5.38
N ARG A 4 -3.74 8.29 4.91
CA ARG A 4 -4.65 7.29 5.43
C ARG A 4 -4.46 6.01 4.63
N VAL A 5 -3.98 4.95 5.28
CA VAL A 5 -3.81 3.64 4.65
C VAL A 5 -4.88 2.69 5.16
N GLN A 6 -5.69 2.16 4.26
CA GLN A 6 -6.69 1.14 4.56
C GLN A 6 -6.23 -0.22 4.06
N PHE A 7 -6.41 -1.25 4.89
CA PHE A 7 -6.11 -2.63 4.56
C PHE A 7 -7.41 -3.41 4.42
N MET A 8 -7.55 -4.13 3.32
CA MET A 8 -8.72 -4.95 3.07
C MET A 8 -8.35 -6.41 2.82
N GLY A 9 -9.34 -7.28 3.01
CA GLY A 9 -9.20 -8.73 2.79
C GLY A 9 -8.32 -9.42 3.83
N PRO A 10 -7.71 -10.58 3.48
CA PRO A 10 -6.90 -11.37 4.39
C PRO A 10 -5.69 -10.62 4.97
N LEU A 11 -5.20 -9.60 4.26
CA LEU A 11 -4.08 -8.78 4.72
C LEU A 11 -4.39 -8.09 6.05
N ALA A 12 -5.59 -7.52 6.20
CA ALA A 12 -5.99 -6.81 7.41
C ALA A 12 -6.03 -7.73 8.64
N ASN A 13 -6.43 -8.99 8.44
CA ASN A 13 -6.43 -10.01 9.49
C ASN A 13 -5.00 -10.39 9.87
N ALA A 14 -4.14 -10.57 8.87
CA ALA A 14 -2.79 -11.05 9.10
C ALA A 14 -1.88 -10.00 9.78
N ILE A 15 -2.04 -8.71 9.47
CA ILE A 15 -1.31 -7.64 10.16
C ILE A 15 -2.03 -7.11 11.40
N GLY A 16 -3.24 -7.61 11.69
CA GLY A 16 -4.07 -7.18 12.82
C GLY A 16 -4.55 -5.72 12.76
N ALA A 17 -4.52 -5.09 11.59
CA ALA A 17 -4.92 -3.70 11.40
C ALA A 17 -5.77 -3.55 10.13
N ARG A 18 -6.88 -2.82 10.25
CA ARG A 18 -7.75 -2.44 9.12
C ARG A 18 -7.40 -1.08 8.53
N GLU A 19 -6.75 -0.25 9.33
CA GLU A 19 -6.41 1.12 8.96
C GLU A 19 -5.19 1.58 9.74
N THR A 20 -4.41 2.46 9.13
CA THR A 20 -3.40 3.24 9.83
C THR A 20 -3.28 4.63 9.22
N VAL A 21 -2.91 5.60 10.06
CA VAL A 21 -2.60 6.96 9.62
C VAL A 21 -1.11 7.18 9.79
N LEU A 22 -0.47 7.66 8.73
CA LEU A 22 0.94 8.03 8.71
C LEU A 22 1.06 9.53 8.50
N GLY A 23 2.13 10.13 9.02
CA GLY A 23 2.50 11.49 8.65
C GLY A 23 2.90 11.49 7.18
N ASP A 24 2.40 12.46 6.42
CA ASP A 24 2.83 12.70 5.05
C ASP A 24 4.14 13.48 5.08
N ASP A 25 5.20 12.85 4.60
CA ASP A 25 6.48 13.49 4.34
C ASP A 25 6.44 14.03 2.91
N ALA A 26 6.70 15.33 2.71
CA ALA A 26 6.56 15.96 1.40
C ALA A 26 7.35 15.20 0.31
N GLY A 27 6.66 14.74 -0.73
CA GLY A 27 7.27 13.99 -1.82
C GLY A 27 7.43 12.47 -1.55
N MET A 28 6.79 11.92 -0.50
CA MET A 28 6.78 10.49 -0.24
C MET A 28 6.25 9.72 -1.47
N THR A 29 7.03 8.74 -1.93
CA THR A 29 6.62 7.83 -3.01
C THR A 29 5.83 6.66 -2.45
N LEU A 30 5.10 5.96 -3.31
CA LEU A 30 4.40 4.74 -2.91
C LEU A 30 5.39 3.68 -2.41
N ARG A 31 6.57 3.55 -3.03
CA ARG A 31 7.63 2.64 -2.55
C ARG A 31 8.03 2.97 -1.11
N ALA A 32 8.34 4.23 -0.83
CA ALA A 32 8.73 4.66 0.51
C ALA A 32 7.61 4.43 1.56
N LEU A 33 6.35 4.64 1.16
CA LEU A 33 5.19 4.32 2.00
C LEU A 33 5.13 2.82 2.31
N LEU A 34 5.27 1.96 1.30
CA LEU A 34 5.23 0.50 1.46
C LEU A 34 6.40 -0.03 2.30
N ASP A 35 7.60 0.51 2.12
CA ASP A 35 8.77 0.18 2.94
C ASP A 35 8.55 0.60 4.40
N ARG A 36 7.91 1.75 4.65
CA ARG A 36 7.54 2.20 6.01
C ARG A 36 6.48 1.29 6.64
N LEU A 37 5.51 0.82 5.85
CA LEU A 37 4.51 -0.14 6.30
C LEU A 37 5.14 -1.50 6.61
N GLU A 38 6.08 -1.97 5.79
CA GLU A 38 6.85 -3.19 6.06
C GLU A 38 7.68 -3.06 7.33
N SER A 39 8.35 -1.92 7.56
CA SER A 39 9.07 -1.67 8.82
C SER A 39 8.15 -1.67 10.04
N ARG A 40 6.86 -1.32 9.88
CA ARG A 40 5.88 -1.25 10.97
C ARG A 40 5.20 -2.60 11.25
N TYR A 41 4.84 -3.34 10.21
CA TYR A 41 4.07 -4.59 10.30
C TYR A 41 4.93 -5.85 10.11
N GLY A 42 6.21 -5.68 9.77
CA GLY A 42 7.17 -6.75 9.57
C GLY A 42 7.19 -7.32 8.15
N ALA A 43 8.13 -8.25 7.93
CA ALA A 43 8.41 -8.85 6.63
C ALA A 43 7.20 -9.60 6.03
N GLU A 44 6.25 -10.06 6.85
CA GLU A 44 5.01 -10.67 6.34
C GLU A 44 4.19 -9.71 5.47
N PHE A 45 4.18 -8.42 5.82
CA PHE A 45 3.53 -7.40 4.98
C PHE A 45 4.26 -7.29 3.64
N GLY A 46 5.60 -7.19 3.68
CA GLY A 46 6.44 -7.11 2.48
C GLY A 46 6.24 -8.30 1.54
N GLN A 47 6.12 -9.52 2.06
CA GLN A 47 5.88 -10.74 1.27
C GLN A 47 4.52 -10.75 0.55
N ARG A 48 3.49 -10.12 1.15
CA ARG A 48 2.15 -10.01 0.58
C ARG A 48 2.03 -8.86 -0.42
N VAL A 49 2.90 -7.86 -0.34
CA VAL A 49 2.88 -6.70 -1.24
C VAL A 49 3.85 -6.85 -2.41
N PHE A 50 5.05 -7.35 -2.17
CA PHE A 50 6.12 -7.47 -3.16
C PHE A 50 6.37 -8.92 -3.56
N ARG A 51 6.77 -9.15 -4.82
CA ARG A 51 7.14 -10.49 -5.31
C ARG A 51 8.50 -10.96 -4.81
N THR A 52 9.40 -10.02 -4.55
CA THR A 52 10.79 -10.30 -4.16
C THR A 52 11.22 -9.40 -3.01
N ALA A 53 12.17 -9.86 -2.20
CA ALA A 53 12.84 -9.05 -1.19
C ALA A 53 14.00 -8.21 -1.78
N THR A 54 14.52 -8.58 -2.95
CA THR A 54 15.62 -7.91 -3.64
C THR A 54 15.12 -6.93 -4.70
N PRO A 55 15.71 -5.73 -4.82
CA PRO A 55 15.40 -4.78 -5.89
C PRO A 55 15.72 -5.33 -7.28
N PRO A 56 14.93 -4.97 -8.32
CA PRO A 56 13.65 -4.25 -8.21
C PRO A 56 12.59 -5.13 -7.53
N ARG A 57 11.80 -4.53 -6.62
CA ARG A 57 10.72 -5.19 -5.86
C ARG A 57 9.36 -4.89 -6.52
N PRO A 58 8.91 -5.66 -7.52
CA PRO A 58 7.61 -5.44 -8.15
C PRO A 58 6.45 -5.87 -7.24
N LEU A 59 5.28 -5.30 -7.46
CA LEU A 59 4.05 -5.60 -6.74
C LEU A 59 3.54 -7.02 -7.06
N GLN A 60 2.98 -7.69 -6.04
CA GLN A 60 2.29 -8.97 -6.19
C GLN A 60 1.09 -8.83 -7.13
N MET A 61 0.91 -9.79 -8.05
CA MET A 61 -0.24 -9.77 -8.99
C MET A 61 -1.60 -9.85 -8.29
N HIS A 62 -1.62 -10.46 -7.11
CA HIS A 62 -2.82 -10.62 -6.28
C HIS A 62 -3.02 -9.46 -5.29
N THR A 63 -2.12 -8.47 -5.28
CA THR A 63 -2.27 -7.28 -4.45
C THR A 63 -2.62 -6.11 -5.34
N ARG A 64 -3.77 -5.49 -5.07
CA ARG A 64 -4.19 -4.26 -5.73
C ARG A 64 -4.02 -3.11 -4.76
N ILE A 65 -3.34 -2.08 -5.21
CA ILE A 65 -3.20 -0.83 -4.47
C ILE A 65 -3.96 0.24 -5.23
N PHE A 66 -4.66 1.11 -4.51
CA PHE A 66 -5.32 2.28 -5.06
C PHE A 66 -4.84 3.50 -4.29
N VAL A 67 -4.55 4.58 -5.00
CA VAL A 67 -4.19 5.86 -4.43
C VAL A 67 -5.23 6.88 -4.88
N ASN A 68 -5.95 7.49 -3.94
CA ASN A 68 -7.08 8.37 -4.18
C ASN A 68 -8.11 7.76 -5.16
N GLY A 69 -8.37 6.44 -5.05
CA GLY A 69 -9.29 5.70 -5.91
C GLY A 69 -8.72 5.23 -7.26
N HIS A 70 -7.49 5.61 -7.61
CA HIS A 70 -6.84 5.18 -8.85
C HIS A 70 -5.96 3.96 -8.62
N ALA A 71 -6.16 2.91 -9.41
CA ALA A 71 -5.31 1.72 -9.37
C ALA A 71 -3.88 2.09 -9.78
N VAL A 72 -2.90 1.64 -8.99
CA VAL A 72 -1.48 1.85 -9.26
C VAL A 72 -0.83 0.57 -9.76
N ASP A 73 0.18 0.72 -10.60
CA ASP A 73 1.04 -0.35 -11.08
C ASP A 73 2.51 -0.12 -10.69
N ASP A 74 3.39 -1.01 -11.14
CA ASP A 74 4.83 -0.92 -10.85
C ASP A 74 5.47 0.39 -11.32
N SER A 75 4.94 1.03 -12.38
CA SER A 75 5.48 2.30 -12.91
C SER A 75 5.21 3.47 -11.97
N MET A 76 4.19 3.37 -11.12
CA MET A 76 3.78 4.40 -10.18
C MET A 76 4.46 4.27 -8.80
N LEU A 77 5.23 3.20 -8.55
CA LEU A 77 5.91 2.97 -7.28
C LEU A 77 6.87 4.10 -6.89
N ASP A 78 7.59 4.62 -7.87
CA ASP A 78 8.61 5.66 -7.69
C ASP A 78 8.05 7.07 -7.97
N THR A 79 6.75 7.17 -8.28
CA THR A 79 6.07 8.45 -8.45
C THR A 79 5.68 9.00 -7.07
N PRO A 80 5.84 10.31 -6.81
CA PRO A 80 5.35 10.93 -5.59
C PRO A 80 3.84 10.71 -5.43
N LEU A 81 3.41 10.42 -4.20
CA LEU A 81 1.98 10.30 -3.92
C LEU A 81 1.29 11.64 -4.23
N PRO A 82 0.17 11.62 -4.97
CA PRO A 82 -0.61 12.82 -5.19
C PRO A 82 -1.12 13.35 -3.84
N ALA A 83 -1.15 14.67 -3.70
CA ALA A 83 -1.84 15.31 -2.60
C ALA A 83 -3.30 14.82 -2.55
N ALA A 84 -3.86 14.78 -1.34
CA ALA A 84 -5.27 14.53 -1.12
C ALA A 84 -6.12 15.29 -2.16
N GLY A 85 -7.08 14.62 -2.80
CA GLY A 85 -8.06 15.28 -3.66
C GLY A 85 -8.92 16.30 -2.90
N ALA A 86 -10.02 16.78 -3.50
CA ALA A 86 -10.82 17.96 -3.10
C ALA A 86 -11.25 18.14 -1.63
N ALA A 87 -10.96 17.21 -0.70
CA ALA A 87 -11.13 17.38 0.74
C ALA A 87 -9.78 17.76 1.41
N PRO A 88 -9.74 18.78 2.29
CA PRO A 88 -8.52 19.09 3.03
C PRO A 88 -8.15 17.95 3.96
N GLY A 89 -6.95 17.37 3.80
CA GLY A 89 -6.24 16.78 4.94
C GLY A 89 -5.45 15.49 4.72
N ALA A 90 -5.85 14.57 3.83
CA ALA A 90 -5.15 13.29 3.73
C ALA A 90 -5.23 12.57 2.38
N SER A 91 -4.08 12.13 1.86
CA SER A 91 -4.05 11.20 0.73
C SER A 91 -4.54 9.83 1.19
N GLU A 92 -5.45 9.21 0.44
CA GLU A 92 -6.04 7.91 0.78
C GLU A 92 -5.37 6.82 -0.05
N VAL A 93 -4.78 5.85 0.65
CA VAL A 93 -4.13 4.68 0.05
C VAL A 93 -4.87 3.43 0.50
N LEU A 94 -5.48 2.74 -0.44
CA LEU A 94 -6.15 1.48 -0.19
C LEU A 94 -5.25 0.33 -0.65
N ILE A 95 -4.89 -0.56 0.26
CA ILE A 95 -4.15 -1.79 -0.04
C ILE A 95 -5.10 -2.97 0.11
N TYR A 96 -5.47 -3.53 -1.03
CA TYR A 96 -6.38 -4.66 -1.11
C TYR A 96 -5.65 -5.90 -1.59
N PHE A 97 -5.63 -6.93 -0.74
CA PHE A 97 -5.17 -8.25 -1.13
C PHE A 97 -6.35 -9.05 -1.68
N MET A 98 -6.33 -9.35 -2.97
CA MET A 98 -7.24 -10.34 -3.55
C MET A 98 -6.70 -11.71 -3.18
N PRO A 99 -7.45 -12.53 -2.42
CA PRO A 99 -7.12 -13.94 -2.37
C PRO A 99 -7.16 -14.45 -3.82
N GLY A 100 -6.06 -15.01 -4.32
CA GLY A 100 -6.07 -15.73 -5.59
C GLY A 100 -7.21 -16.74 -5.50
N ALA A 101 -8.08 -16.77 -6.51
CA ALA A 101 -9.19 -17.71 -6.55
C ALA A 101 -8.63 -19.15 -6.55
N SER A 102 -8.42 -19.71 -5.37
CA SER A 102 -8.09 -21.10 -5.18
C SER A 102 -9.39 -21.85 -4.93
N GLY A 103 -9.98 -22.35 -6.02
CA GLY A 103 -10.89 -23.50 -6.07
C GLY A 103 -12.26 -23.33 -5.42
N GLY A 104 -13.31 -23.39 -6.25
CA GLY A 104 -14.59 -23.98 -5.84
C GLY A 104 -14.54 -25.50 -5.97
#